data_AF-A0A1H7RH60-F1
#
_entry.id   AF-A0A1H7RH60-F1
#
_cell.length_a   1.000
_cell.length_b   1.000
_cell.length_c   1.000
_cell.angle_alpha   90.00
_cell.angle_beta   90.00
_cell.angle_gamma   90.00
#
_symmetry.space_group_name_H-M   'P 1'
#
loop_
_entity.id
_entity.type
_entity.pdbx_description
1 polymer ?
#
loop_
_entity_poly.entity_id
_entity_poly.type
_entity_poly.pdbx_seq_one_letter_code
_entity_poly.pdbx_strand_id
1 'polypeptide(L)'
;MARRSSGLASVVAEIQRHQQRQRRQQAAAQRSAAAAQRQQAQAREQAYRAAQREAARGQKAALVAYQQSREAEVATRNSGIEALVHDLRSVLKTGLTAPAFSWQLMCPPIQIPPFDPGHLGRPIAMPDGRYYQVPPLSGLQALSPGAKRQHEAQVAEARARFEYDWQQAQAAEADRWRRLSEYHQQFTTWAAEEQRRSAARDAEVHALWCQVGAGDGEAVRQYFSAALLHTASTWPVGFPCQFALAYDTTARQLVINWELPSVDIVPETARIRYFKTDDRESEISRPPTERRNLHREVLAQSGLRVVADLFRADDQGVLQSIALNGYVTALSPATGNESETFLLTLTCRRDQFNALALDRVEAVSCLHGLHGQLSGRPDRLEAVRQGRQPDSVGGTLAESGTDHEEDTDLFDMDPIEFEELLAELFRRRGLQVTTTKRSGDQGVDVLAIDPDPVTGGQIVIQAKRYRNTVSPDAVRDLWGTVDHHGAAKGILVTTAGFGPGSHEFARDKRLTLIDGPQLVELLQEVGLSGHLGPR
;
A
#
# COMPACT_ATOMS: atom_id res chain seq x y z
N MET A 1 -12.62 23.81 132.52
CA MET A 1 -11.47 22.89 132.40
C MET A 1 -11.91 21.69 131.57
N ALA A 2 -11.06 21.18 130.67
CA ALA A 2 -11.28 20.20 129.58
C ALA A 2 -11.11 20.93 128.22
N ARG A 3 -10.08 20.70 127.40
CA ARG A 3 -9.46 19.44 126.98
C ARG A 3 -10.53 18.42 126.55
N ARG A 4 -10.65 18.29 125.21
CA ARG A 4 -11.27 17.20 124.44
C ARG A 4 -12.80 17.20 124.46
N SER A 5 -13.42 17.83 123.46
CA SER A 5 -14.04 17.02 122.39
C SER A 5 -14.00 17.68 121.00
N SER A 6 -12.95 18.48 120.73
CA SER A 6 -12.53 18.94 119.40
C SER A 6 -12.40 17.83 118.34
N GLY A 7 -12.50 16.55 118.71
CA GLY A 7 -12.45 15.42 117.79
C GLY A 7 -13.67 15.34 116.86
N LEU A 8 -14.91 15.41 117.38
CA LEU A 8 -16.10 15.19 116.55
C LEU A 8 -16.46 16.41 115.70
N ALA A 9 -16.33 17.62 116.25
CA ALA A 9 -16.61 18.86 115.52
C ALA A 9 -15.58 19.13 114.40
N SER A 10 -14.31 18.75 114.61
CA SER A 10 -13.29 18.85 113.54
C SER A 10 -13.51 17.81 112.46
N VAL A 11 -13.88 16.57 112.82
CA VAL A 11 -14.19 15.49 111.87
C VAL A 11 -15.44 15.81 111.05
N VAL A 12 -16.53 16.31 111.66
CA VAL A 12 -17.74 16.72 110.93
C VAL A 12 -17.48 17.93 110.02
N ALA A 13 -16.71 18.92 110.48
CA ALA A 13 -16.31 20.07 109.67
C ALA A 13 -15.34 19.68 108.54
N GLU A 14 -14.49 18.67 108.72
CA GLU A 14 -13.66 18.09 107.66
C GLU A 14 -14.48 17.29 106.67
N ILE A 15 -15.46 16.49 107.11
CA ILE A 15 -16.39 15.77 106.23
C ILE A 15 -17.21 16.74 105.39
N GLN A 16 -17.73 17.83 105.97
CA GLN A 16 -18.44 18.89 105.22
C GLN A 16 -17.52 19.60 104.22
N ARG A 17 -16.30 19.97 104.62
CA ARG A 17 -15.32 20.57 103.70
C ARG A 17 -14.90 19.60 102.58
N HIS A 18 -14.82 18.30 102.87
CA HIS A 18 -14.51 17.28 101.88
C HIS A 18 -15.68 17.07 100.90
N GLN A 19 -16.93 16.97 101.39
CA GLN A 19 -18.12 16.91 100.53
C GLN A 19 -18.30 18.16 99.68
N GLN A 20 -18.04 19.35 100.22
CA GLN A 20 -18.14 20.60 99.46
C GLN A 20 -17.03 20.72 98.40
N ARG A 21 -15.81 20.24 98.69
CA ARG A 21 -14.73 20.11 97.70
C ARG A 21 -15.10 19.11 96.61
N GLN A 22 -15.65 17.94 96.96
CA GLN A 22 -16.12 16.94 96.00
C GLN A 22 -17.24 17.49 95.11
N ARG A 23 -18.25 18.19 95.66
CA ARG A 23 -19.32 18.82 94.86
C ARG A 23 -18.79 19.91 93.93
N ARG A 24 -17.83 20.73 94.37
CA ARG A 24 -17.18 21.74 93.52
C ARG A 24 -16.35 21.07 92.43
N GLN A 25 -15.62 20.00 92.74
CA GLN A 25 -14.85 19.22 91.77
C GLN A 25 -15.78 18.55 90.75
N GLN A 26 -16.89 17.95 91.18
CA GLN A 26 -17.90 17.36 90.30
C GLN A 26 -18.58 18.41 89.41
N ALA A 27 -18.98 19.56 89.96
CA ALA A 27 -19.58 20.65 89.18
C ALA A 27 -18.59 21.29 88.20
N ALA A 28 -17.32 21.46 88.60
CA ALA A 28 -16.25 21.91 87.71
C ALA A 28 -15.96 20.88 86.61
N ALA A 29 -15.92 19.58 86.95
CA ALA A 29 -15.76 18.49 85.99
C ALA A 29 -16.93 18.46 84.99
N GLN A 30 -18.18 18.59 85.45
CA GLN A 30 -19.37 18.66 84.58
C GLN A 30 -19.33 19.88 83.64
N ARG A 31 -18.94 21.06 84.13
CA ARG A 31 -18.77 22.26 83.28
C ARG A 31 -17.65 22.08 82.26
N SER A 32 -16.53 21.48 82.65
CA SER A 32 -15.41 21.19 81.74
C SER A 32 -15.81 20.17 80.67
N ALA A 33 -16.57 19.12 81.03
CA ALA A 33 -17.08 18.13 80.10
C ALA A 33 -18.11 18.73 79.12
N ALA A 34 -19.03 19.57 79.61
CA ALA A 34 -20.00 20.27 78.78
C ALA A 34 -19.32 21.29 77.82
N ALA A 35 -18.29 22.00 78.28
CA ALA A 35 -17.49 22.89 77.44
C ALA A 35 -16.73 22.10 76.37
N ALA A 36 -16.11 20.98 76.72
CA ALA A 36 -15.43 20.09 75.79
C ALA A 36 -16.39 19.50 74.73
N GLN A 37 -17.60 19.09 75.13
CA GLN A 37 -18.63 18.62 74.19
C GLN A 37 -19.08 19.71 73.21
N ARG A 38 -19.26 20.97 73.68
CA ARG A 38 -19.60 22.10 72.80
C ARG A 38 -18.48 22.41 71.82
N GLN A 39 -17.22 22.40 72.28
CA GLN A 39 -16.05 22.59 71.41
C GLN A 39 -15.95 21.46 70.37
N GLN A 40 -16.16 20.20 70.76
CA GLN A 40 -16.18 19.07 69.82
C GLN A 40 -17.32 19.19 68.80
N ALA A 41 -18.51 19.61 69.21
CA ALA A 41 -19.64 19.83 68.30
C ALA A 41 -19.36 20.94 67.28
N GLN A 42 -18.82 22.09 67.74
CA GLN A 42 -18.40 23.19 66.86
C GLN A 42 -17.28 22.77 65.90
N ALA A 43 -16.28 22.02 66.38
CA ALA A 43 -15.21 21.51 65.55
C ALA A 43 -15.73 20.53 64.48
N ARG A 44 -16.66 19.64 64.83
CA ARG A 44 -17.33 18.72 63.89
C ARG A 44 -18.13 19.48 62.83
N GLU A 45 -18.87 20.51 63.22
CA GLU A 45 -19.64 21.33 62.28
C GLU A 45 -18.73 22.11 61.32
N GLN A 46 -17.64 22.69 61.84
CA GLN A 46 -16.64 23.38 61.02
C GLN A 46 -15.96 22.40 60.05
N ALA A 47 -15.58 21.22 60.51
CA ALA A 47 -15.01 20.15 59.68
C ALA A 47 -15.99 19.70 58.60
N TYR A 48 -17.26 19.51 58.93
CA TYR A 48 -18.30 19.15 57.96
C TYR A 48 -18.49 20.23 56.87
N ARG A 49 -18.59 21.51 57.27
CA ARG A 49 -18.68 22.64 56.32
C ARG A 49 -17.40 22.82 55.50
N ALA A 50 -16.23 22.49 56.05
CA ALA A 50 -14.98 22.50 55.31
C ALA A 50 -14.96 21.39 54.26
N ALA A 51 -15.32 20.17 54.64
CA ALA A 51 -15.41 19.02 53.74
C ALA A 51 -16.43 19.24 52.60
N GLN A 52 -17.60 19.83 52.88
CA GLN A 52 -18.57 20.19 51.82
C GLN A 52 -18.00 21.23 50.83
N ARG A 53 -17.28 22.26 51.33
CA ARG A 53 -16.66 23.27 50.46
C ARG A 53 -15.54 22.66 49.62
N GLU A 54 -14.76 21.75 50.19
CA GLU A 54 -13.72 21.03 49.48
C GLU A 54 -14.30 20.10 48.41
N ALA A 55 -15.35 19.34 48.73
CA ALA A 55 -16.07 18.51 47.76
C ALA A 55 -16.67 19.35 46.61
N ALA A 56 -17.32 20.48 46.90
CA ALA A 56 -17.86 21.37 45.89
C ALA A 56 -16.77 22.00 45.01
N ARG A 57 -15.62 22.36 45.60
CA ARG A 57 -14.43 22.81 44.84
C ARG A 57 -13.88 21.70 43.96
N GLY A 58 -13.80 20.47 44.47
CA GLY A 58 -13.38 19.29 43.73
C GLY A 58 -14.29 19.00 42.54
N GLN A 59 -15.61 19.03 42.73
CA GLN A 59 -16.59 18.86 41.65
C GLN A 59 -16.46 19.93 40.56
N LYS A 60 -16.33 21.21 40.96
CA LYS A 60 -16.12 22.30 40.01
C LYS A 60 -14.80 22.15 39.25
N ALA A 61 -13.72 21.78 39.94
CA ALA A 61 -12.43 21.53 39.31
C ALA A 61 -12.49 20.36 38.32
N ALA A 62 -13.18 19.26 38.67
CA ALA A 62 -13.38 18.11 37.80
C ALA A 62 -14.18 18.48 36.53
N LEU A 63 -15.26 19.26 36.67
CA LEU A 63 -16.05 19.74 35.53
C LEU A 63 -15.21 20.62 34.59
N VAL A 64 -14.41 21.53 35.15
CA VAL A 64 -13.51 22.39 34.35
C VAL A 64 -12.45 21.55 33.64
N ALA A 65 -11.84 20.57 34.32
CA ALA A 65 -10.85 19.68 33.73
C ALA A 65 -11.45 18.84 32.59
N TYR A 66 -12.68 18.33 32.78
CA TYR A 66 -13.43 17.63 31.72
C TYR A 66 -13.67 18.53 30.51
N GLN A 67 -14.19 19.74 30.71
CA GLN A 67 -14.42 20.69 29.61
C GLN A 67 -13.14 21.05 28.87
N GLN A 68 -12.03 21.25 29.60
CA GLN A 68 -10.71 21.49 29.01
C GLN A 68 -10.23 20.31 28.18
N SER A 69 -10.45 19.07 28.64
CA SER A 69 -10.14 17.86 27.87
C SER A 69 -10.93 17.82 26.56
N ARG A 70 -12.24 18.07 26.61
CA ARG A 70 -13.10 18.12 25.41
C ARG A 70 -12.64 19.19 24.42
N GLU A 71 -12.30 20.39 24.91
CA GLU A 71 -11.75 21.45 24.07
C GLU A 71 -10.41 21.06 23.43
N ALA A 72 -9.51 20.40 24.18
CA ALA A 72 -8.23 19.95 23.68
C ALA A 72 -8.37 18.86 22.61
N GLU A 73 -9.30 17.90 22.79
CA GLU A 73 -9.62 16.88 21.79
C GLU A 73 -10.16 17.49 20.49
N VAL A 74 -11.03 18.49 20.61
CA VAL A 74 -11.58 19.22 19.45
C VAL A 74 -10.51 20.05 18.76
N ALA A 75 -9.63 20.71 19.52
CA ALA A 75 -8.49 21.45 18.98
C ALA A 75 -7.52 20.52 18.22
N THR A 76 -7.29 19.32 18.74
CA THR A 76 -6.46 18.30 18.08
C THR A 76 -7.06 17.87 16.75
N ARG A 77 -8.37 17.58 16.72
CA ARG A 77 -9.06 17.21 15.48
C ARG A 77 -9.10 18.35 14.46
N ASN A 78 -9.31 19.59 14.91
CA ASN A 78 -9.25 20.77 14.04
C ASN A 78 -7.84 20.96 13.44
N SER A 79 -6.80 20.77 14.25
CA SER A 79 -5.42 20.82 13.77
C SER A 79 -5.15 19.73 12.72
N GLY A 80 -5.75 18.54 12.87
CA GLY A 80 -5.71 17.48 11.86
C GLY A 80 -6.38 17.85 10.54
N ILE A 81 -7.56 18.48 10.58
CA ILE A 81 -8.25 18.98 9.37
C ILE A 81 -7.40 20.06 8.68
N GLU A 82 -6.82 20.98 9.46
CA GLU A 82 -5.95 22.04 8.93
C GLU A 82 -4.67 21.47 8.31
N ALA A 83 -4.05 20.46 8.94
CA ALA A 83 -2.88 19.76 8.41
C ALA A 83 -3.19 19.07 7.07
N LEU A 84 -4.31 18.36 6.96
CA LEU A 84 -4.74 17.74 5.69
C LEU A 84 -4.89 18.79 4.57
N VAL A 85 -5.53 19.93 4.86
CA VAL A 85 -5.67 21.02 3.87
C VAL A 85 -4.31 21.64 3.52
N HIS A 86 -3.40 21.74 4.49
CA HIS A 86 -2.04 22.22 4.26
C HIS A 86 -1.24 21.27 3.35
N ASP A 87 -1.33 19.97 3.57
CA ASP A 87 -0.68 18.94 2.75
C ASP A 87 -1.19 19.00 1.31
N LEU A 88 -2.52 19.13 1.13
CA LEU A 88 -3.15 19.30 -0.18
C LEU A 88 -2.69 20.58 -0.90
N ARG A 89 -2.54 21.69 -0.16
CA ARG A 89 -2.06 22.97 -0.71
C ARG A 89 -0.55 23.02 -0.96
N SER A 90 0.20 22.04 -0.47
CA SER A 90 1.65 22.00 -0.59
C SER A 90 2.15 20.88 -1.52
N VAL A 91 1.23 20.15 -2.18
CA VAL A 91 1.54 19.02 -3.08
C VAL A 91 2.68 19.34 -4.03
N LEU A 92 2.61 20.45 -4.77
CA LEU A 92 3.65 20.83 -5.74
C LEU A 92 4.97 21.13 -5.03
N LYS A 93 4.94 21.96 -3.99
CA LYS A 93 6.13 22.38 -3.24
C LYS A 93 6.86 21.20 -2.60
N THR A 94 6.11 20.30 -1.96
CA THR A 94 6.65 19.10 -1.32
C THR A 94 7.28 18.17 -2.35
N GLY A 95 6.64 17.97 -3.51
CA GLY A 95 7.23 17.20 -4.62
C GLY A 95 8.53 17.81 -5.16
N LEU A 96 8.59 19.13 -5.32
CA LEU A 96 9.80 19.82 -5.77
C LEU A 96 10.97 19.68 -4.78
N THR A 97 10.70 19.59 -3.48
CA THR A 97 11.73 19.38 -2.46
C THR A 97 12.20 17.93 -2.32
N ALA A 98 11.40 16.96 -2.77
CA ALA A 98 11.77 15.55 -2.75
C ALA A 98 12.94 15.27 -3.72
N PRO A 99 13.81 14.29 -3.45
CA PRO A 99 14.86 13.90 -4.39
C PRO A 99 14.23 13.43 -5.72
N ALA A 100 14.86 13.79 -6.83
CA ALA A 100 14.42 13.32 -8.14
C ALA A 100 14.62 11.79 -8.26
N PHE A 101 13.71 11.13 -8.97
CA PHE A 101 13.88 9.73 -9.31
C PHE A 101 15.12 9.54 -10.19
N SER A 102 15.83 8.44 -9.97
CA SER A 102 16.95 8.01 -10.83
C SER A 102 16.94 6.50 -10.94
N TRP A 103 17.51 5.97 -12.02
CA TRP A 103 17.61 4.53 -12.24
C TRP A 103 18.32 3.80 -11.07
N GLN A 104 19.24 4.47 -10.37
CA GLN A 104 19.95 3.90 -9.22
C GLN A 104 19.01 3.54 -8.06
N LEU A 105 17.86 4.21 -7.93
CA LEU A 105 16.84 3.87 -6.93
C LEU A 105 16.16 2.52 -7.23
N MET A 106 16.21 2.03 -8.48
CA MET A 106 15.75 0.70 -8.87
C MET A 106 16.78 -0.40 -8.54
N CYS A 107 17.98 0.00 -8.09
CA CYS A 107 19.08 -0.87 -7.67
C CYS A 107 19.36 -0.72 -6.17
N PRO A 108 18.41 -1.03 -5.26
CA PRO A 108 18.67 -0.99 -3.82
C PRO A 108 19.84 -1.91 -3.46
N PRO A 109 20.76 -1.44 -2.58
CA PRO A 109 21.90 -2.24 -2.15
C PRO A 109 21.42 -3.43 -1.31
N ILE A 110 21.97 -4.61 -1.61
CA ILE A 110 21.74 -5.79 -0.79
C ILE A 110 22.54 -5.73 0.52
N GLN A 111 21.88 -6.03 1.63
CA GLN A 111 22.53 -6.14 2.94
C GLN A 111 22.66 -7.62 3.30
N ILE A 112 23.88 -8.14 3.22
CA ILE A 112 24.19 -9.50 3.70
C ILE A 112 24.60 -9.37 5.18
N PRO A 113 23.86 -10.02 6.10
CA PRO A 113 24.21 -10.00 7.51
C PRO A 113 25.58 -10.68 7.71
N PRO A 114 26.38 -10.26 8.70
CA PRO A 114 27.63 -10.95 9.00
C PRO A 114 27.36 -12.40 9.43
N PHE A 115 28.31 -13.30 9.14
CA PHE A 115 28.22 -14.70 9.56
C PHE A 115 28.19 -14.80 11.09
N ASP A 116 27.11 -15.37 11.63
CA ASP A 116 26.98 -15.65 13.06
C ASP A 116 26.93 -17.17 13.31
N PRO A 117 28.03 -17.78 13.82
CA PRO A 117 28.07 -19.21 14.10
C PRO A 117 27.32 -19.62 15.38
N GLY A 118 26.82 -18.66 16.19
CA GLY A 118 26.12 -18.93 17.43
C GLY A 118 26.89 -19.87 18.38
N HIS A 119 26.27 -20.97 18.77
CA HIS A 119 26.89 -21.96 19.67
C HIS A 119 28.07 -22.71 19.03
N LEU A 120 28.08 -22.87 17.69
CA LEU A 120 29.21 -23.50 16.99
C LEU A 120 30.46 -22.62 17.06
N GLY A 121 30.34 -21.32 17.33
CA GLY A 121 31.46 -20.42 17.55
C GLY A 121 32.14 -20.60 18.91
N ARG A 122 31.55 -21.36 19.85
CA ARG A 122 32.09 -21.56 21.20
C ARG A 122 32.87 -22.88 21.25
N PRO A 123 34.19 -22.87 21.55
CA PRO A 123 34.98 -24.08 21.68
C PRO A 123 34.45 -25.02 22.77
N ILE A 124 34.57 -26.33 22.57
CA ILE A 124 34.27 -27.32 23.62
C ILE A 124 35.36 -27.24 24.69
N ALA A 125 34.94 -27.08 25.95
CA ALA A 125 35.85 -27.06 27.08
C ALA A 125 36.46 -28.45 27.29
N MET A 126 37.79 -28.54 27.30
CA MET A 126 38.49 -29.80 27.56
C MET A 126 38.48 -30.10 29.07
N PRO A 127 38.36 -31.39 29.48
CA PRO A 127 38.45 -31.76 30.89
C PRO A 127 39.79 -31.33 31.49
N ASP A 128 39.74 -30.71 32.66
CA ASP A 128 40.93 -30.32 33.41
C ASP A 128 41.33 -31.46 34.36
N GLY A 129 42.54 -32.00 34.17
CA GLY A 129 43.07 -33.11 34.94
C GLY A 129 43.11 -32.87 36.45
N ARG A 130 43.04 -31.62 36.92
CA ARG A 130 42.97 -31.28 38.36
C ARG A 130 41.71 -31.82 39.04
N TYR A 131 40.58 -31.92 38.32
CA TYR A 131 39.33 -32.44 38.88
C TYR A 131 39.28 -33.96 39.00
N TYR A 132 40.25 -34.66 38.41
CA TYR A 132 40.34 -36.12 38.39
C TYR A 132 41.46 -36.65 39.30
N GLN A 133 42.04 -35.79 40.15
CA GLN A 133 43.09 -36.18 41.08
C GLN A 133 42.49 -36.85 42.31
N VAL A 134 42.98 -38.06 42.63
CA VAL A 134 42.66 -38.73 43.88
C VAL A 134 43.66 -38.26 44.96
N PRO A 135 43.20 -37.73 46.10
CA PRO A 135 44.08 -37.32 47.18
C PRO A 135 44.99 -38.46 47.66
N PRO A 136 46.27 -38.19 47.98
CA PRO A 136 47.19 -39.23 48.44
C PRO A 136 46.76 -39.79 49.81
N LEU A 137 47.05 -41.07 50.05
CA LEU A 137 46.83 -41.70 51.35
C LEU A 137 47.62 -40.99 52.46
N SER A 138 46.99 -40.75 53.61
CA SER A 138 47.59 -40.06 54.76
C SER A 138 47.56 -40.90 56.05
N GLY A 139 48.57 -40.73 56.93
CA GLY A 139 48.61 -41.36 58.25
C GLY A 139 48.72 -42.90 58.22
N LEU A 140 48.10 -43.58 59.19
CA LEU A 140 48.14 -45.06 59.33
C LEU A 140 47.55 -45.82 58.14
N GLN A 141 46.73 -45.16 57.31
CA GLN A 141 46.16 -45.75 56.08
C GLN A 141 47.22 -46.03 55.00
N ALA A 142 48.31 -45.25 54.97
CA ALA A 142 49.42 -45.45 54.03
C ALA A 142 50.25 -46.71 54.32
N LEU A 143 50.03 -47.39 55.45
CA LEU A 143 50.71 -48.62 55.85
C LEU A 143 49.89 -49.88 55.57
N SER A 144 48.60 -49.77 55.23
CA SER A 144 47.72 -50.90 54.95
C SER A 144 47.84 -51.39 53.50
N PRO A 145 48.21 -52.66 53.24
CA PRO A 145 48.26 -53.22 51.89
C PRO A 145 46.91 -53.25 51.17
N GLY A 146 45.80 -53.28 51.92
CA GLY A 146 44.45 -53.20 51.36
C GLY A 146 44.09 -51.77 50.93
N ALA A 147 44.44 -50.78 51.74
CA ALA A 147 44.19 -49.37 51.43
C ALA A 147 45.05 -48.87 50.25
N LYS A 148 46.30 -49.33 50.13
CA LYS A 148 47.14 -49.05 48.94
C LYS A 148 46.50 -49.58 47.65
N ARG A 149 46.05 -50.84 47.64
CA ARG A 149 45.37 -51.44 46.48
C ARG A 149 44.07 -50.72 46.10
N GLN A 150 43.28 -50.30 47.09
CA GLN A 150 42.06 -49.51 46.83
C GLN A 150 42.36 -48.11 46.30
N HIS A 151 43.37 -47.43 46.84
CA HIS A 151 43.81 -46.13 46.32
C HIS A 151 44.37 -46.23 44.90
N GLU A 152 45.19 -47.25 44.60
CA GLU A 152 45.66 -47.54 43.25
C GLU A 152 44.49 -47.80 42.28
N ALA A 153 43.47 -48.56 42.72
CA ALA A 153 42.26 -48.78 41.93
C ALA A 153 41.48 -47.47 41.68
N GLN A 154 41.33 -46.60 42.70
CA GLN A 154 40.68 -45.29 42.55
C GLN A 154 41.46 -44.35 41.62
N VAL A 155 42.79 -44.35 41.71
CA VAL A 155 43.65 -43.57 40.80
C VAL A 155 43.52 -44.09 39.37
N ALA A 156 43.49 -45.41 39.17
CA ALA A 156 43.28 -46.01 37.85
C ALA A 156 41.89 -45.68 37.27
N GLU A 157 40.84 -45.74 38.10
CA GLU A 157 39.47 -45.37 37.71
C GLU A 157 39.37 -43.87 37.35
N ALA A 158 39.96 -42.99 38.15
CA ALA A 158 39.95 -41.55 37.88
C ALA A 158 40.73 -41.19 36.60
N ARG A 159 41.83 -41.90 36.31
CA ARG A 159 42.56 -41.79 35.04
C ARG A 159 41.72 -42.27 33.86
N ALA A 160 41.11 -43.45 33.97
CA ALA A 160 40.24 -43.99 32.92
C ALA A 160 39.04 -43.06 32.65
N ARG A 161 38.48 -42.45 33.70
CA ARG A 161 37.41 -41.45 33.57
C ARG A 161 37.88 -40.19 32.86
N PHE A 162 39.05 -39.67 33.23
CA PHE A 162 39.66 -38.52 32.56
C PHE A 162 39.92 -38.81 31.07
N GLU A 163 40.54 -39.96 30.75
CA GLU A 163 40.81 -40.37 29.37
C GLU A 163 39.53 -40.49 28.55
N TYR A 164 38.47 -41.09 29.13
CA TYR A 164 37.15 -41.17 28.50
C TYR A 164 36.55 -39.79 28.24
N ASP A 165 36.46 -38.93 29.27
CA ASP A 165 35.88 -37.59 29.14
C ASP A 165 36.69 -36.73 28.14
N TRP A 166 38.02 -36.89 28.11
CA TRP A 166 38.90 -36.20 27.16
C TRP A 166 38.67 -36.67 25.73
N GLN A 167 38.55 -37.98 25.49
CA GLN A 167 38.22 -38.52 24.16
C GLN A 167 36.83 -38.04 23.70
N GLN A 168 35.84 -38.01 24.59
CA GLN A 168 34.50 -37.47 24.28
C GLN A 168 34.56 -35.99 23.92
N ALA A 169 35.30 -35.18 24.69
CA ALA A 169 35.47 -33.75 24.42
C ALA A 169 36.20 -33.50 23.09
N GLN A 170 37.21 -34.31 22.75
CA GLN A 170 37.89 -34.23 21.45
C GLN A 170 36.98 -34.59 20.28
N ALA A 171 36.20 -35.67 20.40
CA ALA A 171 35.23 -36.05 19.37
C ALA A 171 34.17 -34.95 19.18
N ALA A 172 33.65 -34.40 20.26
CA ALA A 172 32.69 -33.29 20.22
C ALA A 172 33.29 -32.02 19.57
N GLU A 173 34.55 -31.70 19.86
CA GLU A 173 35.25 -30.57 19.24
C GLU A 173 35.50 -30.81 17.74
N ALA A 174 35.88 -32.02 17.34
CA ALA A 174 36.05 -32.37 15.93
C ALA A 174 34.72 -32.29 15.15
N ASP A 175 33.62 -32.75 15.74
CA ASP A 175 32.29 -32.63 15.15
C ASP A 175 31.81 -31.16 15.11
N ARG A 176 32.12 -30.35 16.13
CA ARG A 176 31.85 -28.90 16.13
C ARG A 176 32.56 -28.22 14.95
N TRP A 177 33.85 -28.51 14.73
CA TRP A 177 34.61 -27.97 13.60
C TRP A 177 34.01 -28.37 12.25
N ARG A 178 33.63 -29.64 12.08
CA ARG A 178 32.97 -30.10 10.85
C ARG A 178 31.69 -29.31 10.59
N ARG A 179 30.78 -29.24 11.57
CA ARG A 179 29.51 -28.49 11.45
C ARG A 179 29.73 -26.99 11.22
N LEU A 180 30.71 -26.39 11.91
CA LEU A 180 31.06 -24.98 11.72
C LEU A 180 31.55 -24.72 10.29
N SER A 181 32.40 -25.61 9.75
CA SER A 181 32.92 -25.49 8.38
C SER A 181 31.83 -25.66 7.32
N GLU A 182 30.95 -26.65 7.50
CA GLU A 182 29.79 -26.86 6.64
C GLU A 182 28.84 -25.65 6.66
N TYR A 183 28.55 -25.12 7.86
CA TYR A 183 27.68 -23.96 8.00
C TYR A 183 28.31 -22.70 7.38
N HIS A 184 29.60 -22.49 7.58
CA HIS A 184 30.32 -21.39 6.94
C HIS A 184 30.32 -21.50 5.41
N GLN A 185 30.48 -22.71 4.86
CA GLN A 185 30.40 -22.96 3.42
C GLN A 185 28.99 -22.69 2.88
N GLN A 186 27.94 -23.11 3.60
CA GLN A 186 26.55 -22.82 3.25
C GLN A 186 26.28 -21.32 3.22
N PHE A 187 26.71 -20.60 4.27
CA PHE A 187 26.56 -19.15 4.37
C PHE A 187 27.28 -18.41 3.23
N THR A 188 28.54 -18.76 2.95
CA THR A 188 29.31 -18.12 1.86
C THR A 188 28.72 -18.39 0.49
N THR A 189 28.23 -19.61 0.25
CA THR A 189 27.55 -19.98 -1.00
C THR A 189 26.25 -19.19 -1.17
N TRP A 190 25.43 -19.13 -0.12
CA TRP A 190 24.20 -18.33 -0.10
C TRP A 190 24.48 -16.85 -0.34
N ALA A 191 25.45 -16.27 0.38
CA ALA A 191 25.85 -14.87 0.24
C ALA A 191 26.32 -14.55 -1.19
N ALA A 192 27.11 -15.43 -1.82
CA ALA A 192 27.56 -15.27 -3.20
C ALA A 192 26.40 -15.36 -4.22
N GLU A 193 25.42 -16.24 -3.98
CA GLU A 193 24.22 -16.35 -4.81
C GLU A 193 23.33 -15.10 -4.70
N GLU A 194 23.13 -14.58 -3.49
CA GLU A 194 22.42 -13.33 -3.26
C GLU A 194 23.10 -12.14 -3.96
N GLN A 195 24.43 -12.03 -3.88
CA GLN A 195 25.19 -11.02 -4.61
C GLN A 195 25.04 -11.16 -6.13
N ARG A 196 25.12 -12.38 -6.67
CA ARG A 196 24.94 -12.64 -8.11
C ARG A 196 23.54 -12.24 -8.58
N ARG A 197 22.49 -12.59 -7.83
CA ARG A 197 21.11 -12.19 -8.15
C ARG A 197 20.95 -10.66 -8.11
N SER A 198 21.51 -9.98 -7.12
CA SER A 198 21.47 -8.51 -7.09
C SER A 198 22.20 -7.91 -8.28
N ALA A 199 23.42 -8.37 -8.59
CA ALA A 199 24.21 -7.86 -9.71
C ALA A 199 23.54 -8.10 -11.06
N ALA A 200 22.89 -9.25 -11.26
CA ALA A 200 22.13 -9.55 -12.47
C ALA A 200 20.94 -8.59 -12.64
N ARG A 201 20.15 -8.38 -11.59
CA ARG A 201 19.05 -7.39 -11.57
C ARG A 201 19.56 -5.97 -11.84
N ASP A 202 20.68 -5.57 -11.23
CA ASP A 202 21.26 -4.24 -11.43
C ASP A 202 21.75 -4.06 -12.87
N ALA A 203 22.28 -5.12 -13.49
CA ALA A 203 22.66 -5.12 -14.91
C ALA A 203 21.45 -5.00 -15.84
N GLU A 204 20.31 -5.64 -15.53
CA GLU A 204 19.06 -5.49 -16.29
C GLU A 204 18.51 -4.06 -16.22
N VAL A 205 18.50 -3.45 -15.02
CA VAL A 205 18.09 -2.05 -14.83
C VAL A 205 19.02 -1.11 -15.60
N HIS A 206 20.33 -1.35 -15.54
CA HIS A 206 21.30 -0.55 -16.30
C HIS A 206 21.10 -0.69 -17.81
N ALA A 207 20.82 -1.90 -18.32
CA ALA A 207 20.51 -2.12 -19.73
C ALA A 207 19.24 -1.36 -20.17
N LEU A 208 18.18 -1.39 -19.34
CA LEU A 208 16.98 -0.59 -19.56
C LEU A 208 17.32 0.91 -19.64
N TRP A 209 18.13 1.43 -18.71
CA TRP A 209 18.55 2.83 -18.72
C TRP A 209 19.36 3.20 -19.99
N CYS A 210 20.22 2.31 -20.48
CA CYS A 210 20.89 2.51 -21.77
C CYS A 210 19.91 2.57 -22.95
N GLN A 211 18.87 1.72 -22.96
CA GLN A 211 17.82 1.74 -23.99
C GLN A 211 16.99 3.02 -23.93
N VAL A 212 16.70 3.54 -22.73
CA VAL A 212 16.09 4.86 -22.54
C VAL A 212 16.93 5.92 -23.24
N GLY A 213 18.24 5.97 -22.97
CA GLY A 213 19.17 6.92 -23.62
C GLY A 213 19.23 6.80 -25.14
N ALA A 214 18.99 5.60 -25.68
CA ALA A 214 18.87 5.37 -27.13
C ALA A 214 17.51 5.81 -27.73
N GLY A 215 16.55 6.18 -26.88
CA GLY A 215 15.21 6.60 -27.29
C GLY A 215 14.27 5.45 -27.64
N ASP A 216 14.53 4.23 -27.15
CA ASP A 216 13.63 3.09 -27.35
C ASP A 216 12.28 3.33 -26.67
N GLY A 217 11.18 3.19 -27.42
CA GLY A 217 9.87 3.63 -26.95
C GLY A 217 9.35 2.84 -25.76
N GLU A 218 9.58 1.53 -25.73
CA GLU A 218 9.13 0.67 -24.64
C GLU A 218 9.99 0.86 -23.40
N ALA A 219 11.31 0.98 -23.56
CA ALA A 219 12.22 1.27 -22.45
C ALA A 219 11.90 2.62 -21.80
N VAL A 220 11.65 3.66 -22.61
CA VAL A 220 11.24 4.98 -22.13
C VAL A 220 9.93 4.89 -21.34
N ARG A 221 8.91 4.21 -21.90
CA ARG A 221 7.62 3.98 -21.23
C ARG A 221 7.79 3.29 -19.89
N GLN A 222 8.58 2.21 -19.84
CA GLN A 222 8.83 1.43 -18.63
C GLN A 222 9.57 2.27 -17.56
N TYR A 223 10.60 3.02 -17.95
CA TYR A 223 11.37 3.85 -17.03
C TYR A 223 10.53 4.95 -16.39
N PHE A 224 9.76 5.71 -17.19
CA PHE A 224 8.90 6.77 -16.65
C PHE A 224 7.70 6.22 -15.88
N SER A 225 7.21 5.01 -16.21
CA SER A 225 6.23 4.33 -15.36
C SER A 225 6.81 4.03 -13.98
N ALA A 226 8.04 3.51 -13.91
CA ALA A 226 8.72 3.29 -12.63
C ALA A 226 8.95 4.60 -11.86
N ALA A 227 9.29 5.69 -12.56
CA ALA A 227 9.44 7.01 -11.95
C ALA A 227 8.15 7.49 -11.28
N LEU A 228 7.00 7.41 -11.98
CA LEU A 228 5.70 7.80 -11.43
C LEU A 228 5.29 6.92 -10.26
N LEU A 229 5.44 5.60 -10.37
CA LEU A 229 5.15 4.66 -9.28
C LEU A 229 6.05 4.87 -8.06
N HIS A 230 7.30 5.31 -8.25
CA HIS A 230 8.16 5.68 -7.13
C HIS A 230 7.64 6.92 -6.41
N THR A 231 7.30 7.97 -7.17
CA THR A 231 6.73 9.21 -6.61
C THR A 231 5.36 9.01 -5.99
N ALA A 232 4.59 7.98 -6.39
CA ALA A 232 3.30 7.59 -5.82
C ALA A 232 3.33 7.52 -4.28
N SER A 233 4.44 7.03 -3.71
CA SER A 233 4.65 6.93 -2.26
C SER A 233 4.74 8.26 -1.51
N THR A 234 4.92 9.37 -2.25
CA THR A 234 5.10 10.72 -1.70
C THR A 234 3.88 11.62 -1.90
N TRP A 235 2.76 11.07 -2.37
CA TRP A 235 1.49 11.80 -2.47
C TRP A 235 0.72 11.74 -1.15
N PRO A 236 -0.12 12.74 -0.85
CA PRO A 236 -1.04 12.67 0.28
C PRO A 236 -1.94 11.43 0.19
N VAL A 237 -2.47 11.01 1.33
CA VAL A 237 -3.41 9.87 1.40
C VAL A 237 -4.64 10.15 0.54
N GLY A 238 -5.06 9.15 -0.25
CA GLY A 238 -6.25 9.22 -1.10
C GLY A 238 -5.99 9.61 -2.57
N PHE A 239 -4.73 9.84 -2.95
CA PHE A 239 -4.37 10.06 -4.36
C PHE A 239 -4.33 8.75 -5.16
N PRO A 240 -4.95 8.71 -6.35
CA PRO A 240 -4.83 7.55 -7.24
C PRO A 240 -3.44 7.43 -7.84
N CYS A 241 -3.05 6.18 -8.15
CA CYS A 241 -1.73 5.83 -8.68
C CYS A 241 -1.83 5.09 -10.03
N GLN A 242 -2.96 5.23 -10.73
CA GLN A 242 -3.20 4.60 -12.02
C GLN A 242 -2.74 5.52 -13.15
N PHE A 243 -1.72 5.08 -13.89
CA PHE A 243 -1.17 5.80 -15.02
C PHE A 243 -1.15 4.92 -16.27
N ALA A 244 -1.51 5.48 -17.42
CA ALA A 244 -1.27 4.89 -18.73
C ALA A 244 -0.32 5.80 -19.52
N LEU A 245 0.75 5.23 -20.06
CA LEU A 245 1.83 5.98 -20.70
C LEU A 245 2.09 5.44 -22.10
N ALA A 246 2.40 6.34 -23.02
CA ALA A 246 3.00 6.02 -24.30
C ALA A 246 4.05 7.07 -24.68
N TYR A 247 5.07 6.66 -25.44
CA TYR A 247 6.15 7.55 -25.86
C TYR A 247 6.26 7.64 -27.38
N ASP A 248 6.13 8.86 -27.90
CA ASP A 248 6.35 9.15 -29.31
C ASP A 248 7.85 9.36 -29.52
N THR A 249 8.49 8.38 -30.16
CA THR A 249 9.93 8.41 -30.46
C THR A 249 10.32 9.51 -31.44
N THR A 250 9.41 9.90 -32.35
CA THR A 250 9.65 10.92 -33.37
C THR A 250 9.53 12.32 -32.78
N ALA A 251 8.44 12.58 -32.05
CA ALA A 251 8.21 13.86 -31.38
C ALA A 251 8.97 14.00 -30.05
N ARG A 252 9.60 12.92 -29.57
CA ARG A 252 10.21 12.81 -28.24
C ARG A 252 9.27 13.31 -27.14
N GLN A 253 8.02 12.87 -27.24
CA GLN A 253 6.92 13.31 -26.41
C GLN A 253 6.37 12.15 -25.60
N LEU A 254 6.27 12.33 -24.28
CA LEU A 254 5.60 11.37 -23.41
C LEU A 254 4.14 11.78 -23.23
N VAL A 255 3.22 10.87 -23.52
CA VAL A 255 1.78 11.04 -23.41
C VAL A 255 1.27 10.20 -22.25
N ILE A 256 0.50 10.82 -21.36
CA ILE A 256 0.12 10.23 -20.07
C ILE A 256 -1.35 10.46 -19.81
N ASN A 257 -2.06 9.39 -19.46
CA ASN A 257 -3.34 9.48 -18.78
C ASN A 257 -3.14 9.13 -17.30
N TRP A 258 -3.72 9.95 -16.44
CA TRP A 258 -3.67 9.76 -15.00
C TRP A 258 -5.05 9.92 -14.38
N GLU A 259 -5.41 8.99 -13.50
CA GLU A 259 -6.60 9.13 -12.67
C GLU A 259 -6.37 10.19 -11.57
N LEU A 260 -7.18 11.25 -11.58
CA LEU A 260 -7.10 12.37 -10.66
C LEU A 260 -7.85 12.06 -9.35
N PRO A 261 -7.44 12.67 -8.22
CA PRO A 261 -8.21 12.57 -6.99
C PRO A 261 -9.59 13.22 -7.13
N SER A 262 -10.63 12.55 -6.62
CA SER A 262 -11.99 13.10 -6.57
C SER A 262 -12.09 14.29 -5.60
N VAL A 263 -13.23 14.98 -5.62
CA VAL A 263 -13.51 16.10 -4.69
C VAL A 263 -13.56 15.66 -3.21
N ASP A 264 -13.63 14.35 -2.94
CA ASP A 264 -13.69 13.77 -1.60
C ASP A 264 -12.37 13.86 -0.86
N ILE A 265 -11.27 14.09 -1.58
CA ILE A 265 -9.97 14.32 -0.96
C ILE A 265 -9.94 15.63 -0.15
N VAL A 266 -10.78 16.60 -0.52
CA VAL A 266 -10.94 17.83 0.24
C VAL A 266 -11.98 17.59 1.33
N PRO A 267 -11.62 17.71 2.62
CA PRO A 267 -12.54 17.37 3.70
C PRO A 267 -13.83 18.20 3.62
N GLU A 268 -14.97 17.59 3.92
CA GLU A 268 -16.25 18.33 3.94
C GLU A 268 -16.33 19.24 5.16
N THR A 269 -15.73 18.84 6.27
CA THR A 269 -15.73 19.58 7.53
C THR A 269 -14.60 20.62 7.52
N ALA A 270 -14.96 21.88 7.76
CA ALA A 270 -13.99 22.97 7.91
C ALA A 270 -13.41 23.02 9.33
N ARG A 271 -14.27 22.82 10.34
CA ARG A 271 -13.87 22.75 11.76
C ARG A 271 -14.99 22.14 12.60
N ILE A 272 -14.61 21.58 13.74
CA ILE A 272 -15.47 21.08 14.79
C ILE A 272 -15.57 22.15 15.88
N ARG A 273 -16.79 22.46 16.33
CA ARG A 273 -17.06 23.40 17.42
C ARG A 273 -17.69 22.65 18.61
N TYR A 274 -17.11 22.85 19.79
CA TYR A 274 -17.64 22.35 21.05
C TYR A 274 -18.47 23.41 21.78
N PHE A 275 -19.66 23.01 22.25
CA PHE A 275 -20.57 23.85 23.01
C PHE A 275 -20.62 23.39 24.47
N LYS A 276 -19.92 24.12 25.35
CA LYS A 276 -19.81 23.84 26.79
C LYS A 276 -21.15 23.70 27.52
N THR A 277 -22.15 24.46 27.09
CA THR A 277 -23.47 24.53 27.75
C THR A 277 -24.26 23.23 27.59
N ASP A 278 -24.15 22.59 26.42
CA ASP A 278 -24.95 21.42 26.07
C ASP A 278 -24.09 20.15 25.92
N ASP A 279 -22.80 20.22 26.27
CA ASP A 279 -21.79 19.17 26.08
C ASP A 279 -21.87 18.48 24.71
N ARG A 280 -21.99 19.29 23.65
CA ARG A 280 -22.18 18.79 22.28
C ARG A 280 -21.13 19.33 21.32
N GLU A 281 -20.86 18.54 20.30
CA GLU A 281 -20.01 18.91 19.18
C GLU A 281 -20.85 19.12 17.93
N SER A 282 -20.45 20.08 17.11
CA SER A 282 -21.06 20.33 15.80
C SER A 282 -19.96 20.52 14.77
N GLU A 283 -20.07 19.78 13.68
CA GLU A 283 -19.23 19.94 12.52
C GLU A 283 -19.75 21.12 11.68
N ILE A 284 -18.86 22.06 11.39
CA ILE A 284 -19.14 23.18 10.51
C ILE A 284 -18.65 22.79 9.13
N SER A 285 -19.59 22.57 8.20
CA SER A 285 -19.29 22.24 6.82
C SER A 285 -18.55 23.37 6.11
N ARG A 286 -17.59 22.99 5.27
CA ARG A 286 -16.85 23.88 4.39
C ARG A 286 -17.78 24.41 3.28
N PRO A 287 -17.77 25.72 2.97
CA PRO A 287 -18.55 26.27 1.87
C PRO A 287 -18.24 25.55 0.54
N PRO A 288 -19.25 25.21 -0.29
CA PRO A 288 -19.04 24.49 -1.55
C PRO A 288 -18.06 25.19 -2.50
N THR A 289 -18.07 26.53 -2.54
CA THR A 289 -17.13 27.32 -3.34
C THR A 289 -15.69 27.20 -2.84
N GLU A 290 -15.47 27.17 -1.52
CA GLU A 290 -14.14 26.99 -0.96
C GLU A 290 -13.62 25.57 -1.25
N ARG A 291 -14.47 24.55 -1.07
CA ARG A 291 -14.13 23.14 -1.37
C ARG A 291 -13.78 22.96 -2.86
N ARG A 292 -14.57 23.54 -3.77
CA ARG A 292 -14.28 23.53 -5.21
C ARG A 292 -12.96 24.22 -5.55
N ASN A 293 -12.69 25.39 -4.98
CA ASN A 293 -11.45 26.13 -5.26
C ASN A 293 -10.22 25.36 -4.76
N LEU A 294 -10.30 24.75 -3.57
CA LEU A 294 -9.26 23.86 -3.04
C LEU A 294 -9.04 22.66 -3.97
N HIS A 295 -10.10 21.99 -4.42
CA HIS A 295 -9.97 20.85 -5.32
C HIS A 295 -9.31 21.26 -6.66
N ARG A 296 -9.72 22.38 -7.25
CA ARG A 296 -9.08 22.92 -8.47
C ARG A 296 -7.60 23.23 -8.26
N GLU A 297 -7.25 23.83 -7.13
CA GLU A 297 -5.86 24.11 -6.76
C GLU A 297 -5.05 22.82 -6.64
N VAL A 298 -5.61 21.79 -5.98
CA VAL A 298 -4.99 20.47 -5.85
C VAL A 298 -4.75 19.83 -7.22
N LEU A 299 -5.75 19.82 -8.10
CA LEU A 299 -5.60 19.24 -9.44
C LEU A 299 -4.50 19.95 -10.25
N ALA A 300 -4.46 21.28 -10.21
CA ALA A 300 -3.42 22.06 -10.88
C ALA A 300 -2.02 21.79 -10.31
N GLN A 301 -1.86 21.78 -8.98
CA GLN A 301 -0.61 21.43 -8.32
C GLN A 301 -0.14 20.03 -8.70
N SER A 302 -1.08 19.09 -8.79
CA SER A 302 -0.79 17.70 -9.10
C SER A 302 -0.32 17.53 -10.53
N GLY A 303 -0.99 18.15 -11.50
CA GLY A 303 -0.57 18.11 -12.90
C GLY A 303 0.82 18.71 -13.11
N LEU A 304 1.09 19.87 -12.50
CA LEU A 304 2.42 20.50 -12.54
C LEU A 304 3.49 19.63 -11.87
N ARG A 305 3.16 18.98 -10.75
CA ARG A 305 4.08 18.09 -10.04
C ARG A 305 4.45 16.88 -10.88
N VAL A 306 3.48 16.19 -11.48
CA VAL A 306 3.73 15.02 -12.36
C VAL A 306 4.70 15.40 -13.48
N VAL A 307 4.45 16.51 -14.16
CA VAL A 307 5.34 17.02 -15.21
C VAL A 307 6.73 17.35 -14.67
N ALA A 308 6.82 18.01 -13.51
CA ALA A 308 8.09 18.34 -12.89
C ALA A 308 8.89 17.08 -12.51
N ASP A 309 8.24 16.09 -11.91
CA ASP A 309 8.88 14.84 -11.49
C ASP A 309 9.42 14.07 -12.70
N LEU A 310 8.68 14.03 -13.81
CA LEU A 310 9.13 13.40 -15.05
C LEU A 310 10.30 14.14 -15.71
N PHE A 311 10.23 15.47 -15.82
CA PHE A 311 11.34 16.24 -16.40
C PHE A 311 12.61 16.16 -15.54
N ARG A 312 12.46 16.05 -14.21
CA ARG A 312 13.57 15.84 -13.26
C ARG A 312 14.13 14.43 -13.28
N ALA A 313 13.30 13.42 -13.56
CA ALA A 313 13.71 12.01 -13.69
C ALA A 313 14.45 11.71 -15.00
N ASP A 314 14.28 12.56 -16.01
CA ASP A 314 14.93 12.43 -17.31
C ASP A 314 16.36 13.02 -17.31
N ASP A 315 17.30 12.25 -16.80
CA ASP A 315 18.73 12.57 -16.77
C ASP A 315 19.40 12.47 -18.16
N GLN A 316 18.88 11.61 -19.04
CA GLN A 316 19.34 11.45 -20.42
C GLN A 316 18.78 12.50 -21.39
N GLY A 317 17.82 13.32 -20.94
CA GLY A 317 17.19 14.38 -21.73
C GLY A 317 16.34 13.85 -22.88
N VAL A 318 15.80 12.64 -22.81
CA VAL A 318 15.03 11.98 -23.88
C VAL A 318 13.73 12.71 -24.19
N LEU A 319 13.08 13.33 -23.19
CA LEU A 319 11.81 14.04 -23.32
C LEU A 319 12.00 15.49 -23.79
N GLN A 320 11.43 15.83 -24.94
CA GLN A 320 11.30 17.22 -25.39
C GLN A 320 10.01 17.87 -24.89
N SER A 321 8.93 17.09 -24.77
CA SER A 321 7.64 17.57 -24.26
C SER A 321 6.87 16.47 -23.54
N ILE A 322 5.91 16.88 -22.71
CA ILE A 322 5.00 15.98 -22.01
C ILE A 322 3.56 16.45 -22.29
N ALA A 323 2.69 15.49 -22.62
CA ALA A 323 1.24 15.67 -22.69
C ALA A 323 0.59 14.85 -21.57
N LEU A 324 -0.02 15.53 -20.61
CA LEU A 324 -0.70 14.95 -19.46
C LEU A 324 -2.20 15.19 -19.59
N ASN A 325 -2.98 14.12 -19.50
CA ASN A 325 -4.43 14.16 -19.37
C ASN A 325 -4.82 13.55 -18.02
N GLY A 326 -5.57 14.32 -17.23
CA GLY A 326 -6.11 13.89 -15.96
C GLY A 326 -7.61 13.62 -16.08
N TYR A 327 -8.04 12.41 -15.74
CA TYR A 327 -9.44 12.00 -15.78
C TYR A 327 -9.94 11.55 -14.41
N VAL A 328 -11.25 11.50 -14.24
CA VAL A 328 -11.89 10.82 -13.12
C VAL A 328 -12.91 9.84 -13.66
N THR A 329 -13.00 8.66 -13.05
CA THR A 329 -14.02 7.67 -13.37
C THR A 329 -15.24 7.94 -12.51
N ALA A 330 -16.38 8.16 -13.15
CA ALA A 330 -17.64 8.35 -12.45
C ALA A 330 -18.78 7.69 -13.22
N LEU A 331 -19.81 7.28 -12.49
CA LEU A 331 -21.06 6.81 -13.07
C LEU A 331 -21.76 7.97 -13.78
N SER A 332 -21.98 7.81 -15.08
CA SER A 332 -22.77 8.77 -15.85
C SER A 332 -24.24 8.72 -15.40
N PRO A 333 -24.83 9.83 -14.93
CA PRO A 333 -26.24 9.87 -14.58
C PRO A 333 -27.18 9.59 -15.76
N ALA A 334 -26.69 9.78 -16.99
CA ALA A 334 -27.47 9.61 -18.22
C ALA A 334 -27.53 8.15 -18.69
N THR A 335 -26.46 7.38 -18.49
CA THR A 335 -26.34 6.00 -19.01
C THR A 335 -26.23 4.94 -17.93
N GLY A 336 -25.91 5.32 -16.68
CA GLY A 336 -25.68 4.39 -15.57
C GLY A 336 -24.34 3.63 -15.66
N ASN A 337 -23.56 3.84 -16.72
CA ASN A 337 -22.26 3.22 -16.91
C ASN A 337 -21.15 4.12 -16.37
N GLU A 338 -20.04 3.51 -15.93
CA GLU A 338 -18.82 4.25 -15.62
C GLU A 338 -18.22 4.82 -16.90
N SER A 339 -17.85 6.09 -16.86
CA SER A 339 -17.22 6.80 -17.97
C SER A 339 -16.10 7.69 -17.46
N GLU A 340 -15.00 7.73 -18.20
CA GLU A 340 -13.86 8.61 -17.91
C GLU A 340 -14.19 10.04 -18.32
N THR A 341 -14.11 10.96 -17.36
CA THR A 341 -14.27 12.40 -17.61
C THR A 341 -12.97 13.13 -17.39
N PHE A 342 -12.42 13.74 -18.45
CA PHE A 342 -11.18 14.50 -18.37
C PHE A 342 -11.40 15.86 -17.72
N LEU A 343 -10.68 16.16 -16.64
CA LEU A 343 -10.78 17.41 -15.89
C LEU A 343 -9.54 18.29 -16.01
N LEU A 344 -8.42 17.73 -16.47
CA LEU A 344 -7.14 18.44 -16.63
C LEU A 344 -6.48 17.99 -17.92
N THR A 345 -5.97 18.93 -18.72
CA THR A 345 -5.06 18.63 -19.82
C THR A 345 -3.91 19.64 -19.81
N LEU A 346 -2.68 19.15 -20.00
CA LEU A 346 -1.49 19.98 -19.99
C LEU A 346 -0.48 19.42 -21.00
N THR A 347 -0.16 20.20 -22.03
CA THR A 347 0.94 19.88 -22.94
C THR A 347 1.99 20.95 -22.82
N CYS A 348 3.22 20.57 -22.49
CA CYS A 348 4.30 21.53 -22.27
C CYS A 348 5.63 21.00 -22.78
N ARG A 349 6.46 21.93 -23.29
CA ARG A 349 7.83 21.63 -23.70
C ARG A 349 8.79 21.82 -22.53
N ARG A 350 9.88 21.05 -22.52
CA ARG A 350 10.91 21.08 -21.48
C ARG A 350 11.54 22.47 -21.30
N ASP A 351 11.85 23.16 -22.40
CA ASP A 351 12.45 24.49 -22.40
C ASP A 351 11.53 25.53 -21.74
N GLN A 352 10.26 25.55 -22.13
CA GLN A 352 9.24 26.42 -21.56
C GLN A 352 9.02 26.13 -20.07
N PHE A 353 8.95 24.85 -19.69
CA PHE A 353 8.67 24.43 -18.32
C PHE A 353 9.83 24.74 -17.37
N ASN A 354 11.08 24.47 -17.79
CA ASN A 354 12.28 24.73 -16.99
C ASN A 354 12.57 26.22 -16.79
N ALA A 355 11.98 27.10 -17.61
CA ALA A 355 12.07 28.54 -17.41
C ALA A 355 11.21 29.05 -16.25
N LEU A 356 10.29 28.23 -15.72
CA LEU A 356 9.38 28.61 -14.64
C LEU A 356 10.02 28.39 -13.25
N ALA A 357 9.85 29.37 -12.37
CA ALA A 357 10.17 29.24 -10.94
C ALA A 357 9.00 28.60 -10.19
N LEU A 358 8.81 27.28 -10.37
CA LEU A 358 7.65 26.52 -9.87
C LEU A 358 7.48 26.56 -8.34
N ASP A 359 8.52 26.90 -7.58
CA ASP A 359 8.46 27.08 -6.13
C ASP A 359 7.65 28.31 -5.70
N ARG A 360 7.36 29.23 -6.63
CA ARG A 360 6.73 30.54 -6.36
C ARG A 360 5.46 30.79 -7.18
N VAL A 361 5.01 29.83 -7.96
CA VAL A 361 3.84 30.02 -8.83
C VAL A 361 2.53 29.77 -8.09
N GLU A 362 1.48 30.48 -8.50
CA GLU A 362 0.11 30.06 -8.22
C GLU A 362 -0.28 29.01 -9.27
N ALA A 363 -0.59 27.79 -8.81
CA ALA A 363 -0.64 26.61 -9.66
C ALA A 363 -1.68 26.71 -10.79
N VAL A 364 -2.88 27.26 -10.51
CA VAL A 364 -3.94 27.38 -11.52
C VAL A 364 -3.53 28.39 -12.60
N SER A 365 -3.01 29.55 -12.21
CA SER A 365 -2.51 30.56 -13.14
C SER A 365 -1.32 30.06 -13.97
N CYS A 366 -0.41 29.30 -13.34
CA CYS A 366 0.73 28.69 -14.01
C CYS A 366 0.28 27.68 -15.08
N LEU A 367 -0.66 26.80 -14.73
CA LEU A 367 -1.22 25.82 -15.65
C LEU A 367 -1.86 26.49 -16.87
N HIS A 368 -2.67 27.54 -16.66
CA HIS A 368 -3.25 28.30 -17.78
C HIS A 368 -2.19 29.05 -18.60
N GLY A 369 -1.13 29.56 -17.95
CA GLY A 369 0.00 30.21 -18.63
C GLY A 369 0.80 29.26 -19.54
N LEU A 370 0.78 27.96 -19.23
CA LEU A 370 1.29 26.88 -20.08
C LEU A 370 0.29 26.40 -21.14
N HIS A 371 -0.84 27.11 -21.32
CA HIS A 371 -1.95 26.71 -22.18
C HIS A 371 -2.62 25.38 -21.78
N GLY A 372 -2.46 24.95 -20.53
CA GLY A 372 -3.22 23.85 -19.96
C GLY A 372 -4.69 24.22 -19.75
N GLN A 373 -5.55 23.22 -19.75
CA GLN A 373 -6.96 23.35 -19.43
C GLN A 373 -7.26 22.67 -18.10
N LEU A 374 -8.08 23.33 -17.29
CA LEU A 374 -8.57 22.79 -16.03
C LEU A 374 -10.07 23.05 -15.93
N SER A 375 -10.81 22.04 -15.50
CA SER A 375 -12.25 22.12 -15.29
C SER A 375 -12.61 23.33 -14.41
N GLY A 376 -13.63 24.09 -14.84
CA GLY A 376 -14.20 25.20 -14.08
C GLY A 376 -14.97 24.72 -12.85
N ARG A 377 -15.65 23.58 -12.97
CA ARG A 377 -16.38 22.89 -11.90
C ARG A 377 -16.05 21.39 -11.89
N PRO A 378 -14.88 21.00 -11.35
CA PRO A 378 -14.53 19.59 -11.21
C PRO A 378 -15.49 18.85 -10.27
N ASP A 379 -16.14 19.56 -9.34
CA ASP A 379 -17.21 19.04 -8.47
C ASP A 379 -18.47 18.58 -9.25
N ARG A 380 -18.64 19.05 -10.49
CA ARG A 380 -19.73 18.66 -11.39
C ARG A 380 -19.27 17.87 -12.61
N LEU A 381 -17.99 17.48 -12.62
CA LEU A 381 -17.39 16.74 -13.72
C LEU A 381 -17.52 17.49 -15.06
N GLU A 382 -17.36 18.82 -15.06
CA GLU A 382 -17.31 19.59 -16.31
C GLU A 382 -16.06 19.21 -17.10
N ALA A 383 -16.23 18.48 -18.20
CA ALA A 383 -15.14 17.98 -19.02
C ALA A 383 -14.33 19.10 -19.70
N VAL A 384 -13.02 18.91 -19.80
CA VAL A 384 -12.13 19.72 -20.65
C VAL A 384 -11.85 19.02 -21.97
N ARG A 385 -11.33 19.75 -22.95
CA ARG A 385 -10.96 19.14 -24.24
C ARG A 385 -9.81 18.16 -24.01
N GLN A 386 -10.01 16.93 -24.47
CA GLN A 386 -8.99 15.88 -24.40
C GLN A 386 -7.75 16.28 -25.21
N GLY A 387 -6.57 16.03 -24.64
CA GLY A 387 -5.31 16.16 -25.34
C GLY A 387 -5.04 14.92 -26.20
N ARG A 388 -3.77 14.75 -26.58
CA ARG A 388 -3.30 13.53 -27.23
C ARG A 388 -3.43 12.35 -26.26
N GLN A 389 -3.94 11.21 -26.70
CA GLN A 389 -4.14 10.01 -25.87
C GLN A 389 -2.97 9.03 -26.05
N PRO A 390 -2.59 8.23 -25.02
CA PRO A 390 -1.54 7.22 -25.14
C PRO A 390 -1.76 6.25 -26.30
N ASP A 391 -3.00 5.81 -26.51
CA ASP A 391 -3.35 4.85 -27.58
C ASP A 391 -3.16 5.41 -29.00
N SER A 392 -3.07 6.74 -29.13
CA SER A 392 -2.81 7.42 -30.41
C SER A 392 -1.31 7.56 -30.74
N VAL A 393 -0.42 7.12 -29.85
CA VAL A 393 1.03 7.21 -30.02
C VAL A 393 1.54 5.98 -30.76
N GLY A 394 2.18 6.19 -31.91
CA GLY A 394 2.67 5.09 -32.77
C GLY A 394 1.73 4.75 -33.93
N GLY A 395 0.56 5.39 -34.01
CA GLY A 395 -0.23 5.44 -35.24
C GLY A 395 0.50 6.29 -36.28
N THR A 396 0.90 5.68 -37.39
CA THR A 396 1.54 6.34 -38.52
C THR A 396 0.73 7.57 -38.92
N LEU A 397 1.34 8.75 -38.84
CA LEU A 397 0.77 9.99 -39.37
C LEU A 397 0.59 9.84 -40.89
N ALA A 398 -0.65 9.58 -41.33
CA ALA A 398 -1.11 10.10 -42.60
C ALA A 398 -1.35 11.61 -42.40
N GLU A 399 -0.59 12.42 -43.13
CA GLU A 399 -0.68 13.87 -43.07
C GLU A 399 -2.03 14.37 -43.58
N SER A 400 -2.63 15.25 -42.77
CA SER A 400 -3.48 16.38 -43.17
C SER A 400 -4.86 16.10 -43.76
N GLY A 401 -5.89 16.32 -42.93
CA GLY A 401 -7.17 16.87 -43.39
C GLY A 401 -8.37 16.32 -42.64
N THR A 402 -8.92 17.13 -41.71
CA THR A 402 -10.35 17.24 -41.37
C THR A 402 -11.19 15.96 -41.27
N ASP A 403 -11.69 15.73 -40.04
CA ASP A 403 -12.95 15.06 -39.68
C ASP A 403 -13.13 13.55 -39.98
N HIS A 404 -13.57 12.86 -38.92
CA HIS A 404 -14.10 11.50 -38.82
C HIS A 404 -13.14 10.36 -38.44
N GLU A 405 -13.54 9.68 -37.35
CA GLU A 405 -13.14 8.32 -36.96
C GLU A 405 -13.00 7.43 -38.21
N GLU A 406 -11.84 6.83 -38.43
CA GLU A 406 -11.64 5.85 -39.51
C GLU A 406 -12.39 4.55 -39.17
N ASP A 407 -13.68 4.56 -39.47
CA ASP A 407 -14.48 3.38 -39.75
C ASP A 407 -13.82 2.61 -40.91
N THR A 408 -13.14 1.51 -40.60
CA THR A 408 -12.34 0.75 -41.57
C THR A 408 -13.21 -0.30 -42.27
N ASP A 409 -13.18 -0.37 -43.61
CA ASP A 409 -13.88 -1.41 -44.37
C ASP A 409 -13.16 -2.75 -44.21
N LEU A 410 -13.84 -3.73 -43.64
CA LEU A 410 -13.30 -5.07 -43.41
C LEU A 410 -12.95 -5.80 -44.72
N PHE A 411 -13.46 -5.36 -45.88
CA PHE A 411 -13.05 -5.90 -47.19
C PHE A 411 -11.65 -5.50 -47.62
N ASP A 412 -11.14 -4.39 -47.11
CA ASP A 412 -9.87 -3.79 -47.54
C ASP A 412 -8.76 -3.92 -46.48
N MET A 413 -9.12 -4.25 -45.23
CA MET A 413 -8.20 -4.50 -44.09
C MET A 413 -7.26 -5.68 -44.32
N ASP A 414 -5.96 -5.56 -43.99
CA ASP A 414 -4.96 -6.61 -44.22
C ASP A 414 -5.37 -7.95 -43.55
N PRO A 415 -5.10 -9.13 -44.15
CA PRO A 415 -5.45 -10.41 -43.54
C PRO A 415 -4.90 -10.60 -42.10
N ILE A 416 -3.71 -10.09 -41.80
CA ILE A 416 -3.10 -10.20 -40.47
C ILE A 416 -3.82 -9.25 -39.50
N GLU A 417 -4.17 -8.04 -39.95
CA GLU A 417 -4.97 -7.10 -39.16
C GLU A 417 -6.38 -7.65 -38.89
N PHE A 418 -6.97 -8.34 -39.85
CA PHE A 418 -8.26 -9.01 -39.68
C PHE A 418 -8.18 -10.17 -38.70
N GLU A 419 -7.12 -10.99 -38.74
CA GLU A 419 -6.86 -12.05 -37.76
C GLU A 419 -6.68 -11.48 -36.34
N GLU A 420 -5.95 -10.37 -36.19
CA GLU A 420 -5.74 -9.72 -34.88
C GLU A 420 -7.01 -9.01 -34.39
N LEU A 421 -7.82 -8.42 -35.28
CA LEU A 421 -9.13 -7.86 -34.94
C LEU A 421 -10.06 -8.93 -34.36
N LEU A 422 -10.07 -10.13 -34.97
CA LEU A 422 -10.83 -11.26 -34.45
C LEU A 422 -10.27 -11.76 -33.12
N ALA A 423 -8.93 -11.82 -32.99
CA ALA A 423 -8.31 -12.18 -31.73
C ALA A 423 -8.74 -11.22 -30.61
N GLU A 424 -8.72 -9.92 -30.88
CA GLU A 424 -9.14 -8.88 -29.94
C GLU A 424 -10.64 -8.94 -29.63
N LEU A 425 -11.49 -9.17 -30.63
CA LEU A 425 -12.93 -9.40 -30.43
C LEU A 425 -13.18 -10.53 -29.43
N PHE A 426 -12.52 -11.68 -29.60
CA PHE A 426 -12.70 -12.84 -28.72
C PHE A 426 -12.06 -12.63 -27.34
N ARG A 427 -10.95 -11.87 -27.23
CA ARG A 427 -10.37 -11.45 -25.93
C ARG A 427 -11.34 -10.57 -25.16
N ARG A 428 -11.94 -9.56 -25.79
CA ARG A 428 -12.93 -8.66 -25.16
C ARG A 428 -14.21 -9.37 -24.74
N ARG A 429 -14.55 -10.49 -25.40
CA ARG A 429 -15.64 -11.38 -24.97
C ARG A 429 -15.24 -12.38 -23.86
N GLY A 430 -14.03 -12.26 -23.31
CA GLY A 430 -13.59 -13.02 -22.14
C GLY A 430 -12.91 -14.37 -22.44
N LEU A 431 -12.58 -14.65 -23.71
CA LEU A 431 -11.84 -15.86 -24.08
C LEU A 431 -10.32 -15.65 -23.96
N GLN A 432 -9.60 -16.70 -23.60
CA GLN A 432 -8.13 -16.69 -23.60
C GLN A 432 -7.62 -17.03 -25.01
N VAL A 433 -7.16 -16.02 -25.75
CA VAL A 433 -6.83 -16.15 -27.18
C VAL A 433 -5.32 -16.20 -27.42
N THR A 434 -4.88 -17.17 -28.22
CA THR A 434 -3.51 -17.31 -28.74
C THR A 434 -3.54 -17.29 -30.26
N THR A 435 -2.88 -16.31 -30.88
CA THR A 435 -2.72 -16.22 -32.34
C THR A 435 -1.65 -17.23 -32.79
N THR A 436 -1.96 -18.09 -33.76
CA THR A 436 -1.04 -19.11 -34.25
C THR A 436 -0.05 -18.49 -35.26
N LYS A 437 1.24 -18.83 -35.17
CA LYS A 437 2.22 -18.37 -36.17
C LYS A 437 2.05 -19.18 -37.46
N ARG A 438 1.98 -18.51 -38.61
CA ARG A 438 1.93 -19.12 -39.96
C ARG A 438 3.10 -20.08 -40.20
N SER A 439 2.95 -21.33 -39.78
CA SER A 439 3.76 -22.46 -40.21
C SER A 439 3.10 -23.76 -39.76
N GLY A 440 2.29 -24.36 -40.63
CA GLY A 440 1.97 -25.79 -40.58
C GLY A 440 0.68 -26.21 -39.88
N ASP A 441 0.00 -25.32 -39.15
CA ASP A 441 -1.31 -25.65 -38.58
C ASP A 441 -2.39 -25.56 -39.66
N GLN A 442 -3.16 -26.62 -39.78
CA GLN A 442 -4.02 -26.98 -40.92
C GLN A 442 -5.27 -26.09 -41.03
N GLY A 443 -5.09 -24.78 -41.19
CA GLY A 443 -6.17 -23.81 -41.43
C GLY A 443 -6.78 -23.17 -40.18
N VAL A 444 -6.06 -23.13 -39.05
CA VAL A 444 -6.45 -22.42 -37.82
C VAL A 444 -5.80 -21.03 -37.80
N ASP A 445 -6.61 -19.99 -37.76
CA ASP A 445 -6.13 -18.60 -37.74
C ASP A 445 -6.06 -18.05 -36.31
N VAL A 446 -7.01 -18.45 -35.44
CA VAL A 446 -7.03 -18.05 -34.04
C VAL A 446 -7.41 -19.24 -33.15
N LEU A 447 -6.66 -19.46 -32.08
CA LEU A 447 -7.00 -20.45 -31.05
C LEU A 447 -7.49 -19.74 -29.80
N ALA A 448 -8.66 -20.12 -29.28
CA ALA A 448 -9.21 -19.56 -28.06
C ALA A 448 -9.52 -20.65 -27.04
N ILE A 449 -9.49 -20.31 -25.75
CA ILE A 449 -9.92 -21.18 -24.66
C ILE A 449 -11.01 -20.45 -23.90
N ASP A 450 -12.18 -21.06 -23.80
CA ASP A 450 -13.23 -20.63 -22.88
C ASP A 450 -12.88 -21.14 -21.47
N PRO A 451 -12.63 -20.25 -20.49
CA PRO A 451 -12.18 -20.63 -19.15
C PRO A 451 -13.31 -21.23 -18.28
N ASP A 452 -14.56 -21.28 -18.76
CA ASP A 452 -15.67 -21.87 -18.01
C ASP A 452 -15.39 -23.36 -17.68
N PRO A 453 -15.35 -23.75 -16.39
CA PRO A 453 -14.95 -25.10 -15.99
C PRO A 453 -16.03 -26.18 -16.24
N VAL A 454 -17.25 -25.78 -16.61
CA VAL A 454 -18.40 -26.67 -16.80
C VAL A 454 -18.72 -26.87 -18.29
N THR A 455 -18.60 -25.81 -19.09
CA THR A 455 -19.00 -25.79 -20.50
C THR A 455 -17.91 -25.31 -21.46
N GLY A 456 -16.81 -24.78 -20.91
CA GLY A 456 -15.69 -24.23 -21.67
C GLY A 456 -14.79 -25.30 -22.27
N GLY A 457 -13.65 -24.85 -22.81
CA GLY A 457 -12.73 -25.70 -23.55
C GLY A 457 -12.11 -24.99 -24.75
N GLN A 458 -11.32 -25.73 -25.52
CA GLN A 458 -10.61 -25.18 -26.67
C GLN A 458 -11.57 -24.89 -27.82
N ILE A 459 -11.45 -23.70 -28.41
CA ILE A 459 -12.21 -23.20 -29.53
C ILE A 459 -11.24 -22.91 -30.68
N VAL A 460 -11.53 -23.48 -31.84
CA VAL A 460 -10.77 -23.22 -33.07
C VAL A 460 -11.52 -22.18 -33.88
N ILE A 461 -10.86 -21.09 -34.23
CA ILE A 461 -11.43 -20.01 -35.04
C ILE A 461 -10.68 -19.93 -36.36
N GLN A 462 -11.44 -19.91 -37.45
CA GLN A 462 -10.93 -19.70 -38.80
C GLN A 462 -11.56 -18.44 -39.39
N ALA A 463 -10.74 -17.62 -40.02
CA ALA A 463 -11.08 -16.36 -40.63
C ALA A 463 -11.00 -16.48 -42.16
N LYS A 464 -12.09 -16.12 -42.86
CA LYS A 464 -12.14 -16.07 -44.32
C LYS A 464 -12.56 -14.69 -44.79
N ARG A 465 -11.60 -13.84 -45.13
CA ARG A 465 -11.87 -12.53 -45.74
C ARG A 465 -12.23 -12.70 -47.23
N TYR A 466 -13.51 -12.95 -47.52
CA TYR A 466 -14.03 -13.11 -48.89
C TYR A 466 -15.00 -11.98 -49.25
N ARG A 467 -15.09 -11.67 -50.55
CA ARG A 467 -16.11 -10.76 -51.11
C ARG A 467 -17.36 -11.50 -51.61
N ASN A 468 -17.25 -12.82 -51.79
CA ASN A 468 -18.32 -13.69 -52.29
C ASN A 468 -18.65 -14.75 -51.23
N THR A 469 -19.86 -15.31 -51.33
CA THR A 469 -20.36 -16.35 -50.41
C THR A 469 -19.36 -17.49 -50.21
N VAL A 470 -19.12 -17.87 -48.96
CA VAL A 470 -18.19 -18.93 -48.60
C VAL A 470 -18.73 -20.30 -49.04
N SER A 471 -17.91 -21.09 -49.76
CA SER A 471 -18.26 -22.45 -50.19
C SER A 471 -18.50 -23.38 -48.99
N PRO A 472 -19.45 -24.33 -49.07
CA PRO A 472 -19.64 -25.37 -48.05
C PRO A 472 -18.37 -26.19 -47.74
N ASP A 473 -17.40 -26.25 -48.65
CA ASP A 473 -16.14 -26.96 -48.44
C ASP A 473 -15.33 -26.37 -47.28
N ALA A 474 -15.29 -25.04 -47.13
CA ALA A 474 -14.57 -24.39 -46.03
C ALA A 474 -15.16 -24.75 -44.65
N VAL A 475 -16.48 -24.95 -44.56
CA VAL A 475 -17.15 -25.39 -43.33
C VAL A 475 -16.82 -26.85 -43.01
N ARG A 476 -16.67 -27.69 -44.05
CA ARG A 476 -16.25 -29.10 -43.90
C ARG A 476 -14.80 -29.21 -43.45
N ASP A 477 -13.93 -28.36 -43.98
CA ASP A 477 -12.51 -28.31 -43.60
C ASP A 477 -12.34 -27.88 -42.14
N LEU A 478 -13.08 -26.86 -41.71
CA LEU A 478 -13.10 -26.46 -40.29
C LEU A 478 -13.59 -27.60 -39.39
N TRP A 479 -14.58 -28.39 -39.82
CA TRP A 479 -15.03 -29.54 -39.05
C TRP A 479 -13.93 -30.59 -38.83
N GLY A 480 -13.14 -30.89 -39.86
CA GLY A 480 -11.99 -31.78 -39.75
C GLY A 480 -10.93 -31.23 -38.79
N THR A 481 -10.76 -29.91 -38.79
CA THR A 481 -9.81 -29.19 -37.93
C THR A 481 -10.23 -29.22 -36.46
N VAL A 482 -11.53 -29.05 -36.17
CA VAL A 482 -12.09 -29.16 -34.81
C VAL A 482 -11.84 -30.54 -34.23
N ASP A 483 -12.03 -31.60 -35.04
CA ASP A 483 -11.79 -32.98 -34.60
C ASP A 483 -10.30 -33.26 -34.39
N HIS A 484 -9.44 -32.80 -35.30
CA HIS A 484 -7.98 -32.93 -35.20
C HIS A 484 -7.41 -32.29 -33.92
N HIS A 485 -7.87 -31.09 -33.57
CA HIS A 485 -7.45 -30.37 -32.37
C HIS A 485 -8.21 -30.79 -31.10
N GLY A 486 -9.17 -31.71 -31.18
CA GLY A 486 -10.01 -32.09 -30.06
C GLY A 486 -10.82 -30.93 -29.47
N ALA A 487 -11.11 -29.92 -30.28
CA ALA A 487 -11.73 -28.68 -29.82
C ALA A 487 -13.20 -28.90 -29.40
N ALA A 488 -13.61 -28.20 -28.36
CA ALA A 488 -14.98 -28.17 -27.89
C ALA A 488 -15.91 -27.50 -28.92
N LYS A 489 -15.39 -26.54 -29.70
CA LYS A 489 -16.16 -25.78 -30.69
C LYS A 489 -15.27 -25.26 -31.83
N GLY A 490 -15.84 -25.12 -33.02
CA GLY A 490 -15.25 -24.41 -34.16
C GLY A 490 -16.05 -23.17 -34.52
N ILE A 491 -15.38 -22.07 -34.85
CA ILE A 491 -16.02 -20.85 -35.33
C ILE A 491 -15.43 -20.47 -36.69
N LEU A 492 -16.28 -20.31 -37.70
CA LEU A 492 -15.89 -19.78 -39.00
C LEU A 492 -16.39 -18.35 -39.12
N VAL A 493 -15.47 -17.40 -39.25
CA VAL A 493 -15.78 -15.97 -39.39
C VAL A 493 -15.49 -15.55 -40.83
N THR A 494 -16.40 -14.80 -41.44
CA THR A 494 -16.23 -14.28 -42.81
C THR A 494 -16.74 -12.85 -42.94
N THR A 495 -16.15 -12.09 -43.85
CA THR A 495 -16.64 -10.77 -44.28
C THR A 495 -17.78 -10.86 -45.30
N ALA A 496 -18.05 -12.06 -45.83
CA ALA A 496 -19.15 -12.34 -46.75
C ALA A 496 -20.33 -13.05 -46.04
N GLY A 497 -21.20 -13.69 -46.81
CA GLY A 497 -22.26 -14.57 -46.28
C GLY A 497 -21.93 -16.06 -46.44
N PHE A 498 -22.78 -16.90 -45.83
CA PHE A 498 -22.78 -18.34 -46.01
C PHE A 498 -23.98 -18.78 -46.87
N GLY A 499 -23.78 -19.80 -47.71
CA GLY A 499 -24.88 -20.38 -48.49
C GLY A 499 -25.77 -21.33 -47.65
N PRO A 500 -26.98 -21.67 -48.11
CA PRO A 500 -27.88 -22.59 -47.40
C PRO A 500 -27.24 -23.93 -47.03
N GLY A 501 -26.40 -24.48 -47.92
CA GLY A 501 -25.68 -25.74 -47.68
C GLY A 501 -24.62 -25.67 -46.56
N SER A 502 -24.07 -24.49 -46.28
CA SER A 502 -23.15 -24.26 -45.17
C SER A 502 -23.87 -24.28 -43.82
N HIS A 503 -25.05 -23.64 -43.75
CA HIS A 503 -25.89 -23.66 -42.55
C HIS A 503 -26.50 -25.05 -42.30
N GLU A 504 -26.92 -25.76 -43.34
CA GLU A 504 -27.43 -27.13 -43.24
C GLU A 504 -26.35 -28.08 -42.69
N PHE A 505 -25.10 -27.93 -43.15
CA PHE A 505 -24.00 -28.74 -42.64
C PHE A 505 -23.63 -28.43 -41.17
N ALA A 506 -23.78 -27.18 -40.73
CA ALA A 506 -23.40 -26.75 -39.37
C ALA A 506 -24.46 -27.07 -38.28
N ARG A 507 -25.73 -27.25 -38.65
CA ARG A 507 -26.88 -27.31 -37.72
C ARG A 507 -26.75 -28.32 -36.58
N ASP A 508 -26.15 -29.49 -36.84
CA ASP A 508 -25.99 -30.57 -35.85
C ASP A 508 -24.52 -30.80 -35.46
N LYS A 509 -23.65 -29.83 -35.69
CA LYS A 509 -22.22 -29.90 -35.40
C LYS A 509 -21.80 -28.85 -34.40
N ARG A 510 -20.64 -29.04 -33.78
CA ARG A 510 -20.03 -28.07 -32.84
C ARG A 510 -19.40 -26.89 -33.60
N LEU A 511 -20.12 -26.34 -34.57
CA LEU A 511 -19.68 -25.26 -35.44
C LEU A 511 -20.57 -24.04 -35.27
N THR A 512 -19.97 -22.86 -35.28
CA THR A 512 -20.66 -21.57 -35.34
C THR A 512 -20.18 -20.82 -36.55
N LEU A 513 -21.12 -20.29 -37.33
CA LEU A 513 -20.86 -19.50 -38.51
C LEU A 513 -21.18 -18.05 -38.16
N ILE A 514 -20.20 -17.16 -38.33
CA ILE A 514 -20.34 -15.72 -38.13
C ILE A 514 -20.17 -15.06 -39.49
N ASP A 515 -21.26 -14.58 -40.06
CA ASP A 515 -21.22 -13.85 -41.32
C ASP A 515 -20.84 -12.38 -41.13
N GLY A 516 -20.65 -11.67 -42.25
CA GLY A 516 -20.20 -10.28 -42.23
C GLY A 516 -21.07 -9.35 -41.36
N PRO A 517 -22.39 -9.29 -41.57
CA PRO A 517 -23.28 -8.48 -40.73
C PRO A 517 -23.19 -8.83 -39.24
N GLN A 518 -23.19 -10.12 -38.90
CA GLN A 518 -23.02 -10.57 -37.51
C GLN A 518 -21.67 -10.17 -36.93
N LEU A 519 -20.61 -10.21 -37.73
CA LEU A 519 -19.29 -9.77 -37.29
C LEU A 519 -19.28 -8.28 -36.95
N VAL A 520 -19.91 -7.43 -37.77
CA VAL A 520 -20.00 -5.98 -37.51
C VAL A 520 -20.77 -5.69 -36.22
N GLU A 521 -21.89 -6.38 -35.99
CA GLU A 521 -22.65 -6.27 -34.74
C GLU A 521 -21.79 -6.67 -33.53
N LEU A 522 -21.08 -7.79 -33.62
CA LEU A 522 -20.20 -8.28 -32.56
C LEU A 522 -19.04 -7.33 -32.25
N LEU A 523 -18.48 -6.66 -33.27
CA LEU A 523 -17.44 -5.65 -33.09
C LEU A 523 -17.99 -4.42 -32.34
N GLN A 524 -19.17 -3.93 -32.72
CA GLN A 524 -19.82 -2.79 -32.07
C GLN A 524 -20.13 -3.06 -30.59
N GLU A 525 -20.60 -4.27 -30.25
CA GLU A 525 -20.90 -4.67 -28.87
C GLU A 525 -19.68 -4.54 -27.94
N VAL A 526 -18.47 -4.76 -28.45
CA VAL A 526 -17.22 -4.70 -27.68
C VAL A 526 -16.43 -3.42 -27.91
N GLY A 527 -17.03 -2.43 -28.57
CA GLY A 527 -16.40 -1.13 -28.86
C GLY A 527 -15.23 -1.22 -29.83
N LEU A 528 -15.29 -2.13 -30.81
CA LEU A 528 -14.38 -2.22 -31.95
C LEU A 528 -15.08 -1.67 -33.21
N SER A 529 -14.34 -0.94 -34.05
CA SER A 529 -14.87 -0.34 -35.28
C SER A 529 -14.60 -1.24 -36.49
N GLY A 530 -15.58 -1.34 -37.38
CA GLY A 530 -15.47 -2.05 -38.66
C GLY A 530 -16.81 -2.06 -39.40
N HIS A 531 -16.80 -1.79 -40.70
CA HIS A 531 -17.99 -1.85 -41.56
C HIS A 531 -17.71 -2.72 -42.80
N LEU A 532 -18.76 -3.06 -43.55
CA LEU A 532 -18.66 -3.88 -44.76
C LEU A 532 -19.22 -3.14 -45.97
N GLY A 533 -18.34 -2.82 -46.90
CA GLY A 533 -18.67 -2.16 -48.17
C GLY A 533 -18.81 -0.64 -48.04
N PRO A 534 -18.89 0.08 -49.18
CA PRO A 534 -18.99 1.53 -49.16
C PRO A 534 -20.32 1.96 -48.53
N ARG A 535 -20.25 2.93 -47.61
CA ARG A 535 -21.42 3.59 -47.01
C ARG A 535 -22.30 4.31 -48.02
#